data_AF-D1CT27-F1
#
_entry.id   AF-D1CT27-F1
#
_cell.length_a   1.000
_cell.length_b   1.000
_cell.length_c   1.000
_cell.angle_alpha   90.00
_cell.angle_beta   90.00
_cell.angle_gamma   90.00
#
_symmetry.space_group_name_H-M   'P 1'
#
loop_
_entity.id
_entity.type
_entity.pdbx_description
1 polymer ?
#
loop_
_entity_poly.entity_id
_entity_poly.type
_entity_poly.pdbx_seq_one_letter_code
_entity_poly.pdbx_strand_id
1 'polypeptide(L)'
;FAGVNPFTSAAEEAAGSYDRNLTHGSTLSQLPVKPRFVFNATHLMTGSAFRFQRAYIADYKIGQFTGLDLRLADVVAASAAFPPFLSPAIVNLSPGTIEAHTKGKMATAPYTEKAILTDGGVYDNLGTETVWRRCRTVLVSDAGHPFSFEDEPKQNWLQRSLRVLDIAMDQSQNLRERILSHAHKTGARQGAMWQLS
;
A
#
# COMPACT_ATOMS: atom_id res chain seq x y z
N PHE A 1 21.99 0.37 11.66
CA PHE A 1 22.21 -0.93 10.98
C PHE A 1 21.89 -2.04 11.95
N ALA A 2 20.67 -2.57 11.91
CA ALA A 2 20.30 -3.78 12.63
C ALA A 2 20.81 -4.99 11.83
N GLY A 3 21.37 -5.98 12.53
CA GLY A 3 21.99 -7.15 11.92
C GLY A 3 21.00 -7.97 11.08
N VAL A 4 21.54 -8.66 10.07
CA VAL A 4 20.79 -9.63 9.27
C VAL A 4 20.41 -10.79 10.21
N ASN A 5 19.13 -10.88 10.60
CA ASN A 5 18.60 -12.03 11.30
C ASN A 5 18.35 -13.13 10.25
N PRO A 6 19.06 -14.27 10.27
CA PRO A 6 18.86 -15.32 9.27
C PRO A 6 17.53 -16.07 9.44
N PHE A 7 16.79 -15.83 10.52
CA PHE A 7 15.54 -16.52 10.84
C PHE A 7 14.28 -15.69 10.56
N THR A 8 14.41 -14.38 10.33
CA THR A 8 13.27 -13.49 10.06
C THR A 8 13.62 -12.48 8.97
N SER A 9 12.66 -12.20 8.10
CA SER A 9 12.78 -11.10 7.13
C SER A 9 12.55 -9.74 7.80
N ALA A 10 13.05 -8.66 7.20
CA ALA A 10 12.79 -7.32 7.74
C ALA A 10 11.29 -6.97 7.73
N ALA A 11 10.51 -7.54 6.80
CA ALA A 11 9.06 -7.43 6.77
C ALA A 11 8.40 -8.12 7.98
N GLU A 12 8.89 -9.31 8.38
CA GLU A 12 8.41 -10.02 9.57
C GLU A 12 8.79 -9.30 10.87
N GLU A 13 9.98 -8.71 10.95
CA GLU A 13 10.38 -7.87 12.09
C GLU A 13 9.50 -6.61 12.20
N ALA A 14 9.19 -5.97 11.06
CA ALA A 14 8.28 -4.84 11.01
C ALA A 14 6.87 -5.24 11.46
N ALA A 15 6.34 -6.36 10.94
CA ALA A 15 5.06 -6.91 11.37
C ALA A 15 5.06 -7.22 12.87
N GLY A 16 6.11 -7.85 13.40
CA GLY A 16 6.28 -8.11 14.83
C GLY A 16 6.27 -6.83 15.67
N SER A 17 6.89 -5.75 15.18
CA SER A 17 6.84 -4.43 15.83
C SER A 17 5.42 -3.84 15.83
N TYR A 18 4.72 -3.88 14.70
CA TYR A 18 3.33 -3.41 14.61
C TYR A 18 2.38 -4.23 15.48
N ASP A 19 2.60 -5.54 15.58
CA ASP A 19 1.83 -6.42 16.46
C ASP A 19 2.02 -6.05 17.93
N ARG A 20 3.28 -5.87 18.37
CA ARG A 20 3.58 -5.50 19.76
C ARG A 20 3.05 -4.12 20.15
N ASN A 21 3.16 -3.14 19.26
CA ASN A 21 2.94 -1.74 19.61
C ASN A 21 1.59 -1.16 19.18
N LEU A 22 0.92 -1.74 18.18
CA LEU A 22 -0.28 -1.14 17.57
C LEU A 22 -1.48 -2.09 17.49
N THR A 23 -1.28 -3.31 17.00
CA THR A 23 -2.40 -4.18 16.60
C THR A 23 -2.71 -5.28 17.62
N HIS A 24 -1.75 -5.62 18.49
CA HIS A 24 -1.93 -6.51 19.65
C HIS A 24 -2.63 -7.84 19.32
N GLY A 25 -2.19 -8.52 18.25
CA GLY A 25 -2.74 -9.80 17.82
C GLY A 25 -4.05 -9.70 17.03
N SER A 26 -4.53 -8.49 16.75
CA SER A 26 -5.80 -8.30 16.02
C SER A 26 -5.69 -8.78 14.57
N THR A 27 -6.81 -9.24 14.03
CA THR A 27 -6.95 -9.60 12.61
C THR A 27 -7.68 -8.51 11.84
N LEU A 28 -7.51 -8.52 10.51
CA LEU A 28 -8.14 -7.56 9.59
C LEU A 28 -9.68 -7.58 9.73
N SER A 29 -10.26 -8.75 10.01
CA SER A 29 -11.71 -8.94 10.15
C SER A 29 -12.28 -8.33 11.45
N GLN A 30 -11.44 -8.06 12.44
CA GLN A 30 -11.81 -7.46 13.73
C GLN A 30 -11.89 -5.92 13.70
N LEU A 31 -11.39 -5.25 12.65
CA LEU A 31 -11.58 -3.81 12.47
C LEU A 31 -13.06 -3.43 12.47
N PRO A 32 -13.45 -2.22 12.91
CA PRO A 32 -14.85 -1.83 12.92
C PRO A 32 -15.44 -1.74 11.49
N VAL A 33 -16.77 -1.89 11.37
CA VAL A 33 -17.46 -1.77 10.07
C VAL A 33 -17.41 -0.32 9.57
N LYS A 34 -17.46 0.65 10.50
CA LYS A 34 -17.38 2.08 10.22
C LYS A 34 -16.46 2.76 11.26
N PRO A 35 -15.53 3.64 10.85
CA PRO A 35 -15.18 3.94 9.44
C PRO A 35 -14.60 2.70 8.74
N ARG A 36 -14.68 2.67 7.41
CA ARG A 36 -14.07 1.60 6.61
C ARG A 36 -12.59 1.88 6.46
N PHE A 37 -11.76 0.98 6.98
CA PHE A 37 -10.32 1.02 6.77
C PHE A 37 -9.95 0.34 5.45
N VAL A 38 -9.06 0.98 4.69
CA VAL A 38 -8.48 0.43 3.47
C VAL A 38 -6.98 0.62 3.51
N PHE A 39 -6.23 -0.47 3.51
CA PHE A 39 -4.78 -0.44 3.43
C PHE A 39 -4.39 -0.73 1.97
N ASN A 40 -3.59 0.14 1.37
CA ASN A 40 -3.17 0.00 -0.02
C ASN A 40 -1.75 -0.56 -0.07
N ALA A 41 -1.55 -1.54 -0.94
CA ALA A 41 -0.25 -2.05 -1.35
C ALA A 41 -0.18 -2.07 -2.88
N THR A 42 0.98 -2.35 -3.44
CA THR A 42 1.17 -2.50 -4.89
C THR A 42 1.50 -3.96 -5.21
N HIS A 43 0.71 -4.58 -6.07
CA HIS A 43 0.93 -5.96 -6.49
C HIS A 43 1.98 -6.02 -7.59
N LEU A 44 3.15 -6.57 -7.30
CA LEU A 44 4.29 -6.64 -8.23
C LEU A 44 4.02 -7.53 -9.45
N MET A 45 3.21 -8.57 -9.31
CA MET A 45 2.91 -9.48 -10.44
C MET A 45 1.94 -8.87 -11.45
N THR A 46 1.02 -8.03 -11.00
CA THR A 46 -0.04 -7.45 -11.85
C THR A 46 0.18 -5.97 -12.15
N GLY A 47 1.02 -5.27 -11.39
CA GLY A 47 1.26 -3.83 -11.49
C GLY A 47 0.04 -2.99 -11.10
N SER A 48 -0.88 -3.51 -10.28
CA SER A 48 -2.08 -2.81 -9.82
C SER A 48 -2.09 -2.56 -8.32
N ALA A 49 -2.94 -1.63 -7.89
CA ALA A 49 -3.27 -1.46 -6.47
C ALA A 49 -3.88 -2.76 -5.91
N PHE A 50 -3.32 -3.19 -4.79
CA PHE A 50 -3.85 -4.25 -3.94
C PHE A 50 -4.48 -3.60 -2.69
N ARG A 51 -5.70 -3.98 -2.35
CA ARG A 51 -6.45 -3.35 -1.26
C ARG A 51 -6.79 -4.37 -0.20
N PHE A 52 -6.46 -4.08 1.05
CA PHE A 52 -6.94 -4.84 2.20
C PHE A 52 -8.08 -4.09 2.86
N GLN A 53 -9.19 -4.78 3.11
CA GLN A 53 -10.32 -4.27 3.88
C GLN A 53 -10.87 -5.37 4.77
N ARG A 54 -11.61 -4.99 5.82
CA ARG A 54 -12.27 -5.92 6.73
C ARG A 54 -13.05 -7.04 6.02
N ALA A 55 -13.82 -6.69 4.99
CA ALA A 55 -14.75 -7.62 4.34
C ALA A 55 -14.10 -8.46 3.23
N TYR A 56 -13.10 -7.92 2.56
CA TYR A 56 -12.44 -8.56 1.42
C TYR A 56 -11.07 -7.92 1.17
N ILE A 57 -10.24 -8.62 0.42
CA ILE A 57 -9.05 -8.05 -0.20
C ILE A 57 -9.22 -8.06 -1.72
N ALA A 58 -8.60 -7.14 -2.45
CA ALA A 58 -8.91 -6.99 -3.87
C ALA A 58 -7.74 -6.49 -4.73
N ASP A 59 -7.68 -7.03 -5.94
CA ASP A 59 -6.94 -6.50 -7.08
C ASP A 59 -7.92 -6.44 -8.25
N TYR A 60 -8.12 -5.27 -8.87
CA TYR A 60 -9.13 -5.12 -9.93
C TYR A 60 -8.86 -5.98 -11.17
N LYS A 61 -7.61 -6.45 -11.38
CA LYS A 61 -7.27 -7.34 -12.48
C LYS A 61 -7.61 -8.79 -12.17
N ILE A 62 -7.73 -9.17 -10.90
CA ILE A 62 -7.95 -10.54 -10.43
C ILE A 62 -9.37 -10.71 -9.90
N GLY A 63 -9.76 -9.91 -8.90
CA GLY A 63 -11.06 -9.94 -8.25
C GLY A 63 -10.97 -9.64 -6.76
N GLN A 64 -12.10 -9.80 -6.07
CA GLN A 64 -12.22 -9.70 -4.62
C GLN A 64 -12.12 -11.09 -3.99
N PHE A 65 -11.26 -11.24 -3.00
CA PHE A 65 -11.09 -12.44 -2.20
C PHE A 65 -11.75 -12.24 -0.83
N THR A 66 -12.51 -13.25 -0.41
CA THR A 66 -13.16 -13.35 0.90
C THR A 66 -12.68 -14.61 1.62
N GLY A 67 -12.98 -14.74 2.91
CA GLY A 67 -12.62 -15.94 3.70
C GLY A 67 -11.14 -16.04 4.09
N LEU A 68 -10.37 -14.97 3.91
CA LEU A 68 -8.98 -14.88 4.38
C LEU A 68 -8.94 -14.26 5.77
N ASP A 69 -8.29 -14.94 6.72
CA ASP A 69 -8.01 -14.41 8.04
C ASP A 69 -6.55 -13.95 8.10
N LEU A 70 -6.35 -12.64 8.01
CA LEU A 70 -5.03 -12.01 7.97
C LEU A 70 -4.80 -11.24 9.26
N ARG A 71 -3.60 -11.37 9.85
CA ARG A 71 -3.21 -10.52 10.97
C ARG A 71 -3.14 -9.07 10.50
N LEU A 72 -3.65 -8.15 11.31
CA LEU A 72 -3.63 -6.73 10.97
C LEU A 72 -2.19 -6.22 10.87
N ALA A 73 -1.29 -6.73 11.71
CA ALA A 73 0.14 -6.43 11.65
C ALA A 73 0.76 -6.75 10.27
N ASP A 74 0.45 -7.91 9.71
CA ASP A 74 0.97 -8.34 8.40
C ASP A 74 0.40 -7.48 7.27
N VAL A 75 -0.87 -7.07 7.38
CA VAL A 75 -1.51 -6.12 6.44
C VAL A 75 -0.83 -4.76 6.48
N VAL A 76 -0.55 -4.23 7.67
CA VAL A 76 0.16 -2.95 7.84
C VAL A 76 1.59 -3.06 7.30
N ALA A 77 2.30 -4.15 7.59
CA ALA A 77 3.65 -4.39 7.09
C ALA A 77 3.69 -4.50 5.55
N ALA A 78 2.73 -5.20 4.94
CA ALA A 78 2.64 -5.30 3.48
C ALA A 78 2.33 -3.94 2.81
N SER A 79 1.50 -3.11 3.46
CA SER A 79 1.16 -1.77 2.98
C SER A 79 2.37 -0.82 3.03
N ALA A 80 3.24 -0.99 4.02
CA ALA A 80 4.45 -0.20 4.26
C ALA A 80 5.75 -0.85 3.74
N ALA A 81 5.65 -1.87 2.88
CA ALA A 81 6.78 -2.68 2.41
C ALA A 81 7.66 -1.94 1.39
N PHE A 82 8.31 -0.86 1.81
CA PHE A 82 9.15 -0.04 0.93
C PHE A 82 10.45 -0.77 0.54
N PRO A 83 10.84 -0.80 -0.75
CA PRO A 83 12.07 -1.44 -1.20
C PRO A 83 13.36 -0.83 -0.59
N PRO A 84 14.48 -1.57 -0.54
CA PRO A 84 14.66 -2.97 -0.92
C PRO A 84 14.51 -3.94 0.26
N PHE A 85 14.42 -3.44 1.49
CA PHE A 85 14.58 -4.27 2.68
C PHE A 85 13.25 -4.85 3.19
N LEU A 86 12.17 -4.08 3.14
CA LEU A 86 10.85 -4.52 3.62
C LEU A 86 10.01 -5.19 2.51
N SER A 87 10.47 -5.08 1.26
CA SER A 87 9.84 -5.65 0.07
C SER A 87 10.58 -6.91 -0.39
N PRO A 88 9.90 -7.93 -0.93
CA PRO A 88 8.44 -8.04 -1.06
C PRO A 88 7.78 -8.64 0.18
N ALA A 89 6.52 -8.24 0.44
CA ALA A 89 5.62 -8.96 1.33
C ALA A 89 4.82 -10.00 0.54
N ILE A 90 4.70 -11.23 1.06
CA ILE A 90 3.99 -12.32 0.38
C ILE A 90 2.72 -12.66 1.16
N VAL A 91 1.56 -12.63 0.49
CA VAL A 91 0.27 -13.02 1.06
C VAL A 91 -0.23 -14.29 0.35
N ASN A 92 -0.54 -15.33 1.13
CA ASN A 92 -1.15 -16.55 0.60
C ASN A 92 -2.65 -16.31 0.34
N LEU A 93 -3.08 -16.44 -0.91
CA LEU A 93 -4.45 -16.24 -1.34
C LEU A 93 -5.22 -17.55 -1.52
N SER A 94 -4.51 -18.68 -1.58
CA SER A 94 -5.09 -20.01 -1.82
C SER A 94 -6.26 -20.40 -0.90
N PRO A 95 -6.28 -20.02 0.40
CA PRO A 95 -7.43 -20.31 1.27
C PRO A 95 -8.67 -19.45 0.97
N GLY A 96 -8.50 -18.35 0.24
CA GLY A 96 -9.54 -17.38 -0.04
C GLY A 96 -10.46 -17.81 -1.19
N THR A 97 -11.69 -17.32 -1.16
CA THR A 97 -12.65 -17.50 -2.25
C THR A 97 -12.80 -16.22 -3.05
N ILE A 98 -12.65 -16.32 -4.38
CA ILE A 98 -12.87 -15.19 -5.27
C ILE A 98 -14.36 -15.02 -5.55
N GLU A 99 -14.88 -13.83 -5.31
CA GLU A 99 -16.27 -13.51 -5.65
C GLU A 99 -16.48 -13.55 -7.17
N ALA A 100 -17.34 -14.46 -7.63
CA ALA A 100 -17.50 -14.79 -9.05
C ALA A 100 -17.78 -13.57 -9.95
N HIS A 101 -18.61 -12.63 -9.48
CA HIS A 101 -19.01 -11.43 -10.22
C HIS A 101 -17.92 -10.34 -10.26
N THR A 102 -16.81 -10.52 -9.53
CA THR A 102 -15.69 -9.58 -9.47
C THR A 102 -14.46 -10.06 -10.25
N LYS A 103 -14.51 -11.29 -10.80
CA LYS A 103 -13.39 -11.90 -11.51
C LYS A 103 -12.93 -11.03 -12.68
N GLY A 104 -11.67 -10.65 -12.63
CA GLY A 104 -10.98 -9.92 -13.69
C GLY A 104 -10.24 -10.85 -14.66
N LYS A 105 -9.51 -10.24 -15.60
CA LYS A 105 -8.76 -10.95 -16.66
C LYS A 105 -7.63 -11.85 -16.13
N MET A 106 -7.16 -11.61 -14.92
CA MET A 106 -6.07 -12.35 -14.25
C MET A 106 -6.59 -13.25 -13.12
N ALA A 107 -7.89 -13.59 -13.10
CA ALA A 107 -8.50 -14.50 -12.12
C ALA A 107 -8.09 -15.98 -12.33
N THR A 108 -6.78 -16.25 -12.44
CA THR A 108 -6.18 -17.57 -12.70
C THR A 108 -4.91 -17.75 -11.86
N ALA A 109 -4.48 -18.98 -11.63
CA ALA A 109 -3.15 -19.27 -11.11
C ALA A 109 -2.06 -18.64 -12.04
N PRO A 110 -0.93 -18.18 -11.49
CA PRO A 110 -0.57 -18.14 -10.07
C PRO A 110 -1.13 -16.93 -9.30
N TYR A 111 -1.77 -15.98 -9.99
CA TYR A 111 -2.26 -14.72 -9.40
C TYR A 111 -3.33 -14.91 -8.32
N THR A 112 -4.00 -16.06 -8.31
CA THR A 112 -5.04 -16.40 -7.33
C THR A 112 -4.53 -17.20 -6.13
N GLU A 113 -3.27 -17.63 -6.16
CA GLU A 113 -2.67 -18.45 -5.11
C GLU A 113 -1.83 -17.62 -4.14
N LYS A 114 -1.20 -16.56 -4.64
CA LYS A 114 -0.37 -15.65 -3.84
C LYS A 114 -0.37 -14.23 -4.42
N ALA A 115 -0.21 -13.25 -3.54
CA ALA A 115 0.12 -11.88 -3.91
C ALA A 115 1.56 -11.57 -3.48
N ILE A 116 2.34 -10.99 -4.40
CA ILE A 116 3.68 -10.46 -4.11
C ILE A 116 3.57 -8.94 -4.08
N LEU A 117 3.70 -8.36 -2.90
CA LEU A 117 3.34 -6.98 -2.62
C LEU A 117 4.56 -6.13 -2.27
N THR A 118 4.49 -4.86 -2.63
CA THR A 118 5.37 -3.80 -2.15
C THR A 118 4.52 -2.64 -1.65
N ASP A 119 5.17 -1.64 -1.05
CA ASP A 119 4.55 -0.41 -0.58
C ASP A 119 3.45 0.16 -1.50
N GLY A 120 2.37 0.65 -0.88
CA GLY A 120 1.23 1.23 -1.60
C GLY A 120 1.58 2.52 -2.36
N GLY A 121 2.59 3.25 -1.92
CA GLY A 121 3.04 4.49 -2.53
C GLY A 121 3.66 4.34 -3.90
N VAL A 122 4.14 3.12 -4.24
CA VAL A 122 4.58 2.80 -5.61
C VAL A 122 3.46 3.00 -6.63
N TYR A 123 2.19 2.75 -6.25
CA TYR A 123 1.03 2.96 -7.11
C TYR A 123 0.28 4.27 -6.81
N ASP A 124 0.06 4.57 -5.52
CA ASP A 124 -0.74 5.71 -5.07
C ASP A 124 -0.31 6.19 -3.67
N ASN A 125 0.71 7.04 -3.62
CA ASN A 125 1.32 7.53 -2.37
C ASN A 125 0.34 8.26 -1.44
N LEU A 126 -0.67 8.93 -1.99
CA LEU A 126 -1.67 9.64 -1.18
C LEU A 126 -2.89 8.77 -0.85
N GLY A 127 -2.94 7.52 -1.32
CA GLY A 127 -4.07 6.60 -1.13
C GLY A 127 -5.40 7.12 -1.72
N THR A 128 -5.35 8.11 -2.60
CA THR A 128 -6.52 8.86 -3.06
C THR A 128 -7.37 8.12 -4.07
N GLU A 129 -6.79 7.23 -4.89
CA GLU A 129 -7.52 6.48 -5.93
C GLU A 129 -8.66 5.65 -5.32
N THR A 130 -8.47 5.14 -4.11
CA THR A 130 -9.48 4.36 -3.39
C THR A 130 -10.73 5.18 -3.07
N VAL A 131 -10.59 6.47 -2.75
CA VAL A 131 -11.71 7.34 -2.34
C VAL A 131 -12.18 8.26 -3.47
N TRP A 132 -11.35 8.52 -4.48
CA TRP A 132 -11.57 9.54 -5.51
C TRP A 132 -12.92 9.41 -6.21
N ARG A 133 -13.28 8.21 -6.64
CA ARG A 133 -14.55 7.96 -7.35
C ARG A 133 -15.76 7.78 -6.42
N ARG A 134 -15.54 7.67 -5.10
CA ARG A 134 -16.55 7.26 -4.12
C ARG A 134 -16.99 8.39 -3.19
N CYS A 135 -16.12 9.36 -2.95
CA CYS A 135 -16.32 10.40 -1.95
C CYS A 135 -16.36 11.78 -2.60
N ARG A 136 -17.36 12.59 -2.26
CA ARG A 136 -17.41 14.01 -2.65
C ARG A 136 -16.39 14.84 -1.86
N THR A 137 -16.27 14.53 -0.57
CA THR A 137 -15.34 15.18 0.35
C THR A 137 -14.12 14.28 0.55
N VAL A 138 -12.92 14.81 0.29
CA VAL A 138 -11.65 14.10 0.37
C VAL A 138 -10.71 14.90 1.25
N LEU A 139 -10.32 14.31 2.38
CA LEU A 139 -9.35 14.88 3.31
C LEU A 139 -8.05 14.07 3.18
N VAL A 140 -6.93 14.75 2.94
CA VAL A 140 -5.63 14.11 2.71
C VAL A 140 -4.63 14.61 3.74
N SER A 141 -4.11 13.68 4.55
CA SER A 141 -2.96 13.91 5.41
C SER A 141 -1.75 13.29 4.74
N ASP A 142 -0.79 14.12 4.36
CA ASP A 142 0.48 13.65 3.80
C ASP A 142 1.54 13.63 4.89
N ALA A 143 2.04 12.43 5.17
CA ALA A 143 3.10 12.16 6.14
C ALA A 143 4.42 11.75 5.46
N GLY A 144 4.52 11.98 4.14
CA GLY A 144 5.72 11.68 3.36
C GLY A 144 6.94 12.47 3.84
N HIS A 145 8.12 11.87 3.75
CA HIS A 145 9.36 12.58 4.02
C HIS A 145 9.60 13.63 2.91
N PRO A 146 9.93 14.89 3.25
CA PRO A 146 10.31 15.88 2.26
C PRO A 146 11.44 15.36 1.38
N PHE A 147 11.35 15.56 0.06
CA PHE A 147 12.40 15.15 -0.85
C PHE A 147 13.73 15.81 -0.48
N SER A 148 14.72 15.01 -0.08
CA SER A 148 16.03 15.51 0.30
C SER A 148 16.90 15.76 -0.94
N PHE A 149 17.49 16.95 -1.02
CA PHE A 149 18.58 17.22 -1.95
C PHE A 149 19.80 16.38 -1.56
N GLU A 150 20.40 15.68 -2.53
CA GLU A 150 21.65 14.94 -2.35
C GLU A 150 22.75 15.63 -3.16
N ASP A 151 23.70 16.26 -2.46
CA ASP A 151 24.82 16.97 -3.09
C ASP A 151 25.78 16.01 -3.80
N GLU A 152 25.92 14.79 -3.27
CA GLU A 152 26.72 13.71 -3.84
C GLU A 152 25.90 12.42 -3.92
N PRO A 153 25.12 12.21 -5.00
CA PRO A 153 24.35 10.98 -5.16
C PRO A 153 25.31 9.79 -5.21
N LYS A 154 25.01 8.78 -4.39
CA LYS A 154 25.89 7.62 -4.23
C LYS A 154 26.03 6.86 -5.55
N GLN A 155 27.22 6.36 -5.83
CA GLN A 155 27.59 5.89 -7.17
C GLN A 155 27.33 4.38 -7.40
N ASN A 156 26.99 3.60 -6.37
CA ASN A 156 26.67 2.18 -6.59
C ASN A 156 25.26 2.00 -7.17
N TRP A 157 25.11 0.95 -7.96
CA TRP A 157 23.92 0.69 -8.76
C TRP A 157 22.63 0.61 -7.91
N LEU A 158 22.68 -0.04 -6.73
CA LEU A 158 21.50 -0.21 -5.88
C LEU A 158 20.98 1.13 -5.36
N GLN A 159 21.86 1.96 -4.81
CA GLN A 159 21.46 3.27 -4.28
C GLN A 159 21.03 4.23 -5.39
N ARG A 160 21.65 4.17 -6.58
CA ARG A 160 21.17 4.91 -7.76
C ARG A 160 19.78 4.47 -8.17
N SER A 161 19.48 3.16 -8.19
CA SER A 161 18.14 2.66 -8.51
C SER A 161 17.09 3.10 -7.49
N LEU A 162 17.42 3.09 -6.20
CA LEU A 162 16.54 3.64 -5.16
C LEU A 162 16.30 5.13 -5.34
N ARG A 163 17.34 5.92 -5.64
CA ARG A 163 17.20 7.35 -5.92
C ARG A 163 16.30 7.63 -7.13
N VAL A 164 16.42 6.83 -8.20
CA VAL A 164 15.53 6.93 -9.37
C VAL A 164 14.08 6.60 -9.00
N LEU A 165 13.87 5.57 -8.16
CA LEU A 165 12.54 5.22 -7.66
C LEU A 165 11.96 6.35 -6.81
N ASP A 166 12.74 6.93 -5.89
CA ASP A 166 12.34 8.06 -5.03
C ASP A 166 11.90 9.26 -5.88
N ILE A 167 12.68 9.63 -6.90
CA ILE A 167 12.34 10.72 -7.83
C ILE A 167 11.04 10.42 -8.57
N ALA A 168 10.86 9.20 -9.09
CA ALA A 168 9.65 8.83 -9.81
C ALA A 168 8.41 8.87 -8.91
N MET A 169 8.52 8.42 -7.66
CA MET A 169 7.46 8.45 -6.67
C MET A 169 7.11 9.88 -6.25
N ASP A 170 8.11 10.73 -6.00
CA ASP A 170 7.92 12.16 -5.71
C ASP A 170 7.17 12.87 -6.84
N GLN A 171 7.53 12.63 -8.10
CA GLN A 171 6.83 13.24 -9.24
C GLN A 171 5.38 12.77 -9.37
N SER A 172 5.12 11.49 -9.10
CA SER A 172 3.77 10.92 -9.05
C SER A 172 2.93 11.58 -7.95
N GLN A 173 3.49 11.75 -6.75
CA GLN A 173 2.86 12.46 -5.65
C GLN A 173 2.57 13.92 -6.00
N ASN A 174 3.57 14.67 -6.46
CA ASN A 174 3.45 16.08 -6.85
C ASN A 174 2.36 16.29 -7.91
N LEU A 175 2.20 15.35 -8.86
CA LEU A 175 1.09 15.39 -9.82
C LEU A 175 -0.27 15.20 -9.12
N ARG A 176 -0.39 14.22 -8.22
CA ARG A 176 -1.64 13.97 -7.49
C ARG A 176 -2.03 15.14 -6.60
N GLU A 177 -1.07 15.76 -5.89
CA GLU A 177 -1.30 16.97 -5.10
C GLU A 177 -1.82 18.13 -5.94
N ARG A 178 -1.23 18.36 -7.13
CA ARG A 178 -1.71 19.38 -8.07
C ARG A 178 -3.15 19.11 -8.53
N ILE A 179 -3.47 17.86 -8.86
CA ILE A 179 -4.83 17.45 -9.25
C ILE A 179 -5.82 17.67 -8.09
N LEU A 180 -5.46 17.24 -6.87
CA LEU A 180 -6.26 17.42 -5.65
C LEU A 180 -6.51 18.90 -5.36
N SER A 181 -5.44 19.70 -5.35
CA SER A 181 -5.50 21.14 -5.12
C SER A 181 -6.37 21.84 -6.17
N HIS A 182 -6.21 21.49 -7.44
CA HIS A 182 -7.04 22.04 -8.51
C HIS A 182 -8.52 21.63 -8.37
N ALA A 183 -8.80 20.38 -8.03
CA ALA A 183 -10.16 19.88 -7.82
C ALA A 183 -10.85 20.56 -6.63
N HIS A 184 -10.11 20.86 -5.55
CA HIS A 184 -10.63 21.65 -4.43
C HIS A 184 -10.90 23.11 -4.85
N LYS A 185 -9.95 23.76 -5.54
CA LYS A 185 -10.08 25.15 -5.99
C LYS A 185 -11.25 25.39 -6.94
N THR A 186 -11.50 24.45 -7.85
CA THR A 186 -12.60 24.53 -8.82
C THR A 186 -13.94 24.00 -8.29
N GLY A 187 -13.98 23.49 -7.05
CA GLY A 187 -15.18 22.91 -6.44
C GLY A 187 -15.59 21.54 -7.01
N ALA A 188 -14.77 20.93 -7.88
CA ALA A 188 -14.99 19.58 -8.37
C ALA A 188 -14.92 18.53 -7.24
N ARG A 189 -14.20 18.83 -6.16
CA ARG A 189 -14.16 18.08 -4.89
C ARG A 189 -14.23 19.04 -3.71
N GLN A 190 -14.77 18.57 -2.58
CA GLN A 190 -14.70 19.26 -1.29
C GLN A 190 -13.56 18.68 -0.46
N GLY A 191 -12.95 19.46 0.43
CA GLY A 191 -12.00 18.94 1.39
C GLY A 191 -10.77 19.81 1.60
N ALA A 192 -9.72 19.18 2.12
CA ALA A 192 -8.47 19.82 2.51
C ALA A 192 -7.31 18.83 2.39
N MET A 193 -6.12 19.37 2.24
CA MET A 193 -4.87 18.62 2.25
C MET A 193 -3.88 19.33 3.19
N TRP A 194 -3.17 18.58 4.01
CA TRP A 194 -2.12 19.08 4.89
C TRP A 194 -0.94 18.13 4.90
N GLN A 195 0.25 18.70 5.13
CA GLN A 195 1.53 18.00 5.18
C GLN A 195 2.12 18.10 6.58
N LEU A 196 2.79 17.04 7.03
CA LEU A 196 3.62 17.09 8.23
C LEU A 196 4.95 17.78 7.88
N SER A 197 5.23 18.89 8.57
CA SER A 197 6.46 19.68 8.44
C SER A 197 7.61 19.12 9.26
#